data_AF-F7PI48-F1
#
_entry.id   AF-F7PI48-F1
#
_cell.length_a   1.000
_cell.length_b   1.000
_cell.length_c   1.000
_cell.angle_alpha   90.00
_cell.angle_beta   90.00
_cell.angle_gamma   90.00
#
_symmetry.space_group_name_H-M   'P 1'
#
loop_
_entity.id
_entity.type
_entity.pdbx_description
1 polymer ?
#
loop_
_entity_poly.entity_id
_entity_poly.type
_entity_poly.pdbx_seq_one_letter_code
_entity_poly.pdbx_strand_id
1 'polypeptide(L)'
;MPSEYTYTIETEDDDSPNLYKKAANQTTDRPTEETDAVMELLQTQLESSSMTESGPELAAAGEALAAIATQHNAAVDVKDRADLRAREIGKNIQFIGGGDRILGAIEPHIGEVEREQAEEKVEELAETGSAYTLDYGVGLDEYIENRLERVVELTNRDHVSEYTFEFNFSDGTSVEFENNDHRDEKEFYDRISTAAPVKVHEEYASAQAREDISGNPSEDDWAEEQYRKLSLGPEERPWGLSWNNVIVDLEDDKGEGMAEPPAGPRTDAWEDLQTSIENGRAAHDRQSVVDAADGAVHYNEDHDEVWVPTSMVDAACEDYATNREKLVRELDARGVTTDEISGMGCSVAKDGIRWWRLKASAVEMPRIVQSIEEADTFASAGKAAADGGTTTFGGDE
;
A
#
# COMPACT_ATOMS: atom_id res chain seq x y z
N MET A 1 12.40 54.91 22.35
CA MET A 1 12.46 54.22 23.64
C MET A 1 11.50 53.06 23.52
N PRO A 2 11.96 51.80 23.53
CA PRO A 2 11.06 50.67 23.61
C PRO A 2 10.43 50.69 25.00
N SER A 3 9.11 50.58 25.10
CA SER A 3 8.44 50.36 26.38
C SER A 3 8.81 48.96 26.86
N GLU A 4 9.50 48.88 28.00
CA GLU A 4 9.64 47.66 28.79
C GLU A 4 8.22 47.22 29.19
N TYR A 5 7.65 46.27 28.45
CA TYR A 5 6.52 45.49 28.92
C TYR A 5 7.10 44.45 29.87
N THR A 6 7.15 44.77 31.17
CA THR A 6 7.36 43.75 32.21
C THR A 6 6.10 42.90 32.27
N TYR A 7 6.13 41.73 31.62
CA TYR A 7 5.11 40.71 31.81
C TYR A 7 5.40 40.01 33.14
N THR A 8 4.40 39.95 34.02
CA THR A 8 4.52 39.28 35.32
C THR A 8 3.90 37.89 35.16
N ILE A 9 4.58 36.82 35.59
CA ILE A 9 3.96 35.49 35.63
C ILE A 9 2.66 35.62 36.45
N GLU A 10 1.50 35.43 35.80
CA GLU A 10 0.21 35.55 36.47
C GLU A 10 0.12 34.50 37.59
N THR A 11 -0.08 34.97 38.81
CA THR A 11 -0.45 34.14 39.95
C THR A 11 -1.98 34.09 39.96
N GLU A 12 -2.59 33.19 39.19
CA GLU A 12 -4.03 32.98 39.28
C GLU A 12 -4.42 32.62 40.72
N ASP A 13 -5.32 33.43 41.30
CA ASP A 13 -6.24 33.19 42.42
C ASP A 13 -5.85 32.19 43.54
N ASP A 14 -4.59 32.18 43.98
CA ASP A 14 -4.19 31.55 45.24
C ASP A 14 -3.59 32.61 46.17
N ASP A 15 -4.18 32.79 47.35
CA ASP A 15 -3.92 33.85 48.34
C ASP A 15 -2.49 33.83 48.94
N SER A 16 -1.57 33.05 48.36
CA SER A 16 -0.14 33.05 48.66
C SER A 16 0.68 32.82 47.38
N PRO A 17 1.35 33.83 46.81
CA PRO A 17 2.14 33.65 45.61
C PRO A 17 3.25 32.63 45.84
N ASN A 18 3.30 31.60 44.98
CA ASN A 18 4.39 30.63 44.92
C ASN A 18 5.73 31.40 44.95
N LEU A 19 6.53 31.16 46.00
CA LEU A 19 7.77 31.89 46.27
C LEU A 19 8.77 31.79 45.10
N TYR A 20 8.72 30.70 44.33
CA TYR A 20 9.53 30.49 43.14
C TYR A 20 9.11 31.40 41.98
N LYS A 21 7.80 31.53 41.70
CA LYS A 21 7.29 32.50 40.71
C LYS A 21 7.69 33.93 41.10
N LYS A 22 7.68 34.25 42.40
CA LYS A 22 8.15 35.54 42.90
C LYS A 22 9.65 35.74 42.71
N ALA A 23 10.47 34.70 42.87
CA ALA A 23 11.91 34.78 42.63
C ALA A 23 12.21 35.03 41.15
N ALA A 24 11.51 34.34 40.24
CA ALA A 24 11.60 34.57 38.80
C ALA A 24 11.29 36.04 38.43
N ASN A 25 10.14 36.54 38.89
CA ASN A 25 9.67 37.92 38.63
C ASN A 25 10.59 39.04 39.20
N GLN A 26 11.62 38.71 40.00
CA GLN A 26 12.58 39.68 40.52
C GLN A 26 13.84 39.82 39.64
N THR A 27 13.97 39.02 38.59
CA THR A 27 15.11 39.04 37.67
C THR A 27 14.82 39.90 36.44
N THR A 28 15.74 39.91 35.46
CA THR A 28 15.40 40.49 34.15
C THR A 28 14.51 39.48 33.41
N ASP A 29 13.51 39.99 32.67
CA ASP A 29 12.47 39.23 31.95
C ASP A 29 13.08 38.38 30.82
N ARG A 30 13.86 37.37 31.22
CA ARG A 30 14.68 36.49 30.39
C ARG A 30 14.62 35.09 30.97
N PRO A 31 14.28 34.07 30.18
CA PRO A 31 14.00 32.72 30.68
C PRO A 31 15.20 32.11 31.41
N THR A 32 16.43 32.36 30.95
CA THR A 32 17.64 31.85 31.60
C THR A 32 17.89 32.43 32.99
N GLU A 33 17.65 33.72 33.17
CA GLU A 33 17.89 34.41 34.45
C GLU A 33 16.78 34.08 35.46
N GLU A 34 15.55 33.99 34.99
CA GLU A 34 14.39 33.55 35.77
C GLU A 34 14.54 32.10 36.24
N THR A 35 14.98 31.21 35.34
CA THR A 35 15.28 29.80 35.65
C THR A 35 16.38 29.69 36.72
N ASP A 36 17.44 30.49 36.58
CA ASP A 36 18.52 30.53 37.58
C ASP A 36 18.00 30.98 38.94
N ALA A 37 17.16 32.01 39.00
CA ALA A 37 16.56 32.49 40.26
C ALA A 37 15.70 31.42 40.93
N VAL A 38 14.87 30.70 40.17
CA VAL A 38 14.07 29.59 40.70
C VAL A 38 14.96 28.49 41.27
N MET A 39 15.99 28.09 40.52
CA MET A 39 16.89 27.01 40.93
C MET A 39 17.81 27.39 42.11
N GLU A 40 18.24 28.65 42.21
CA GLU A 40 19.00 29.17 43.36
C GLU A 40 18.14 29.22 44.63
N LEU A 41 16.88 29.63 44.51
CA LEU A 41 15.95 29.57 45.63
C LEU A 41 15.71 28.11 46.04
N LEU A 42 15.56 27.19 45.08
CA LEU A 42 15.34 25.78 45.35
C LEU A 42 16.53 25.18 46.10
N GLN A 43 17.77 25.50 45.68
CA GLN A 43 18.97 25.11 46.41
C GLN A 43 18.90 25.59 47.87
N THR A 44 18.58 26.85 48.09
CA THR A 44 18.49 27.44 49.44
C THR A 44 17.44 26.73 50.30
N GLN A 45 16.26 26.43 49.74
CA GLN A 45 15.22 25.70 50.46
C GLN A 45 15.68 24.28 50.78
N LEU A 46 16.26 23.54 49.83
CA LEU A 46 16.74 22.18 50.03
C LEU A 46 17.91 22.08 51.03
N GLU A 47 18.76 23.11 51.15
CA GLU A 47 19.81 23.17 52.19
C GLU A 47 19.23 23.29 53.61
N SER A 48 18.05 23.91 53.74
CA SER A 48 17.40 24.17 55.03
C SER A 48 16.32 23.16 55.41
N SER A 49 15.85 22.36 54.45
CA SER A 49 14.69 21.48 54.60
C SER A 49 15.06 20.04 54.94
N SER A 50 14.15 19.33 55.63
CA SER A 50 14.26 17.88 55.82
C SER A 50 13.89 17.12 54.53
N MET A 51 14.33 15.86 54.39
CA MET A 51 13.98 15.04 53.21
C MET A 51 12.47 14.96 52.94
N THR A 52 11.64 14.95 53.98
CA THR A 52 10.17 14.92 53.88
C THR A 52 9.57 16.22 53.36
N GLU A 53 10.26 17.35 53.51
CA GLU A 53 9.81 18.68 53.07
C GLU A 53 10.32 19.03 51.67
N SER A 54 11.28 18.26 51.12
CA SER A 54 11.84 18.50 49.78
C SER A 54 10.85 18.28 48.64
N GLY A 55 9.84 17.41 48.80
CA GLY A 55 8.89 17.06 47.74
C GLY A 55 8.04 18.26 47.29
N PRO A 56 7.31 18.93 48.20
CA PRO A 56 6.54 20.14 47.87
C PRO A 56 7.38 21.25 47.25
N GLU A 57 8.62 21.45 47.72
CA GLU A 57 9.53 22.46 47.17
C GLU A 57 9.93 22.15 45.72
N LEU A 58 10.22 20.89 45.42
CA LEU A 58 10.54 20.44 44.05
C LEU A 58 9.34 20.62 43.11
N ALA A 59 8.13 20.28 43.56
CA ALA A 59 6.92 20.48 42.77
C ALA A 59 6.65 21.97 42.51
N ALA A 60 6.72 22.80 43.54
CA ALA A 60 6.50 24.24 43.41
C ALA A 60 7.55 24.93 42.51
N ALA A 61 8.80 24.46 42.54
CA ALA A 61 9.84 24.89 41.60
C ALA A 61 9.54 24.42 40.17
N GLY A 62 9.12 23.17 39.98
CA GLY A 62 8.72 22.62 38.69
C GLY A 62 7.59 23.42 38.03
N GLU A 63 6.54 23.76 38.79
CA GLU A 63 5.44 24.62 38.33
C GLU A 63 5.90 26.04 37.94
N ALA A 64 6.84 26.62 38.68
CA ALA A 64 7.38 27.94 38.36
C ALA A 64 8.23 27.90 37.07
N LEU A 65 9.03 26.85 36.87
CA LEU A 65 9.81 26.64 35.65
C LEU A 65 8.90 26.39 34.45
N ALA A 66 7.83 25.61 34.61
CA ALA A 66 6.81 25.44 33.58
C ALA A 66 6.16 26.78 33.20
N ALA A 67 5.82 27.62 34.18
CA ALA A 67 5.27 28.95 33.89
C ALA A 67 6.24 29.87 33.14
N ILE A 68 7.54 29.84 33.46
CA ILE A 68 8.58 30.54 32.71
C ILE A 68 8.65 30.01 31.27
N ALA A 69 8.66 28.68 31.12
CA ALA A 69 8.67 28.03 29.80
C ALA A 69 7.48 28.47 28.93
N THR A 70 6.26 28.50 29.51
CA THR A 70 5.05 28.96 28.82
C THR A 70 5.14 30.43 28.45
N GLN A 71 5.51 31.30 29.40
CA GLN A 71 5.57 32.75 29.18
C GLN A 71 6.51 33.14 28.04
N HIS A 72 7.67 32.49 27.95
CA HIS A 72 8.70 32.83 26.98
C HIS A 72 8.69 31.98 25.70
N ASN A 73 7.77 31.01 25.60
CA ASN A 73 7.76 29.99 24.56
C ASN A 73 9.14 29.29 24.41
N ALA A 74 9.74 28.90 25.54
CA ALA A 74 11.15 28.51 25.63
C ALA A 74 11.36 27.25 26.50
N ALA A 75 10.48 26.26 26.39
CA ALA A 75 10.55 25.06 27.24
C ALA A 75 11.88 24.30 27.14
N VAL A 76 12.44 24.14 25.93
CA VAL A 76 13.74 23.47 25.72
C VAL A 76 14.87 24.20 26.44
N ASP A 77 14.96 25.52 26.28
CA ASP A 77 16.00 26.33 26.93
C ASP A 77 15.89 26.29 28.47
N VAL A 78 14.65 26.37 28.99
CA VAL A 78 14.37 26.28 30.42
C VAL A 78 14.74 24.90 30.97
N LYS A 79 14.40 23.82 30.25
CA LYS A 79 14.72 22.43 30.61
C LYS A 79 16.22 22.18 30.65
N ASP A 80 16.95 22.56 29.59
CA ASP A 80 18.41 22.40 29.51
C ASP A 80 19.11 23.19 30.63
N ARG A 81 18.62 24.40 30.92
CA ARG A 81 19.15 25.20 32.01
C ARG A 81 18.85 24.58 33.37
N ALA A 82 17.64 24.06 33.57
CA ALA A 82 17.24 23.35 34.79
C ALA A 82 18.06 22.06 35.00
N ASP A 83 18.34 21.27 33.96
CA ASP A 83 19.22 20.09 34.03
C ASP A 83 20.61 20.45 34.52
N LEU A 84 21.24 21.46 33.91
CA LEU A 84 22.54 21.93 34.32
C LEU A 84 22.56 22.33 35.81
N ARG A 85 21.57 23.12 36.24
CA ARG A 85 21.47 23.59 37.62
C ARG A 85 21.15 22.48 38.62
N ALA A 86 20.24 21.57 38.29
CA ALA A 86 19.90 20.44 39.15
C ALA A 86 21.12 19.56 39.45
N ARG A 87 21.98 19.32 38.44
CA ARG A 87 23.25 18.59 38.61
C ARG A 87 24.25 19.34 39.49
N GLU A 88 24.30 20.67 39.41
CA GLU A 88 25.13 21.50 40.30
C GLU A 88 24.64 21.43 41.75
N ILE A 89 23.33 21.62 41.96
CA ILE A 89 22.69 21.57 43.28
C ILE A 89 22.93 20.21 43.93
N GLY A 90 22.68 19.12 43.19
CA GLY A 90 22.88 17.75 43.69
C GLY A 90 24.32 17.49 44.16
N LYS A 91 25.33 18.11 43.53
CA LYS A 91 26.73 18.02 43.97
C LYS A 91 27.00 18.85 45.22
N ASN A 92 26.45 20.05 45.30
CA ASN A 92 26.75 21.01 46.35
C ASN A 92 26.15 20.61 47.70
N ILE A 93 24.91 20.10 47.71
CA ILE A 93 24.17 19.84 48.96
C ILE A 93 24.21 18.37 49.40
N GLN A 94 24.95 17.51 48.67
CA GLN A 94 25.00 16.05 48.88
C GLN A 94 23.61 15.40 49.00
N PHE A 95 22.66 15.86 48.19
CA PHE A 95 21.28 15.40 48.22
C PHE A 95 21.18 13.90 47.90
N ILE A 96 20.40 13.14 48.68
CA ILE A 96 20.21 11.70 48.46
C ILE A 96 19.42 11.49 47.17
N GLY A 97 20.07 10.89 46.17
CA GLY A 97 19.54 10.77 44.80
C GLY A 97 20.06 11.83 43.83
N GLY A 98 20.87 12.79 44.31
CA GLY A 98 21.61 13.74 43.47
C GLY A 98 20.73 14.64 42.61
N GLY A 99 21.30 15.13 41.50
CA GLY A 99 20.59 15.92 40.50
C GLY A 99 19.45 15.13 39.84
N ASP A 100 19.61 13.81 39.67
CA ASP A 100 18.62 12.94 39.04
C ASP A 100 17.27 12.95 39.77
N ARG A 101 17.29 13.02 41.11
CA ARG A 101 16.05 13.12 41.91
C ARG A 101 15.37 14.48 41.74
N ILE A 102 16.16 15.56 41.62
CA ILE A 102 15.63 16.90 41.39
C ILE A 102 14.99 16.95 40.00
N LEU A 103 15.69 16.42 39.00
CA LEU A 103 15.21 16.35 37.62
C LEU A 103 13.95 15.51 37.49
N GLY A 104 13.93 14.31 38.07
CA GLY A 104 12.74 13.46 38.04
C GLY A 104 11.48 14.07 38.67
N ALA A 105 11.63 15.13 39.47
CA ALA A 105 10.49 15.89 40.02
C ALA A 105 10.12 17.13 39.20
N ILE A 106 11.08 17.75 38.50
CA ILE A 106 10.89 19.02 37.77
C ILE A 106 10.60 18.78 36.28
N GLU A 107 11.32 17.86 35.64
CA GLU A 107 11.20 17.55 34.21
C GLU A 107 9.76 17.23 33.77
N PRO A 108 8.92 16.52 34.55
CA PRO A 108 7.54 16.27 34.13
C PRO A 108 6.73 17.55 33.88
N HIS A 109 6.95 18.61 34.67
CA HIS A 109 6.24 19.88 34.53
C HIS A 109 6.70 20.65 33.29
N ILE A 110 8.01 20.72 33.05
CA ILE A 110 8.56 21.43 31.88
C ILE A 110 8.30 20.63 30.59
N GLY A 111 8.35 19.30 30.66
CA GLY A 111 8.11 18.39 29.53
C GLY A 111 6.65 18.30 29.10
N GLU A 112 5.70 18.75 29.93
CA GLU A 112 4.30 18.97 29.51
C GLU A 112 4.20 20.23 28.65
N VAL A 113 4.76 21.36 29.11
CA VAL A 113 4.81 22.61 28.35
C VAL A 113 5.60 22.47 27.04
N GLU A 114 6.72 21.73 27.06
CA GLU A 114 7.49 21.41 25.86
C GLU A 114 6.65 20.69 24.80
N ARG A 115 5.78 19.77 25.24
CA ARG A 115 4.86 19.06 24.34
C ARG A 115 3.77 19.98 23.82
N GLU A 116 3.14 20.78 24.67
CA GLU A 116 2.13 21.75 24.24
C GLU A 116 2.68 22.73 23.19
N GLN A 117 3.87 23.29 23.45
CA GLN A 117 4.54 24.20 22.51
C GLN A 117 4.92 23.51 21.20
N ALA A 118 5.35 22.25 21.27
CA ALA A 118 5.64 21.47 20.07
C ALA A 118 4.35 21.16 19.27
N GLU A 119 3.24 20.83 19.92
CA GLU A 119 1.94 20.63 19.28
C GLU A 119 1.46 21.90 18.57
N GLU A 120 1.53 23.05 19.24
CA GLU A 120 1.13 24.34 18.65
C GLU A 120 1.98 24.68 17.41
N LYS A 121 3.30 24.42 17.47
CA LYS A 121 4.19 24.60 16.32
C LYS A 121 3.84 23.66 15.17
N VAL A 122 3.53 22.39 15.45
CA VAL A 122 3.12 21.41 14.43
C VAL A 122 1.78 21.83 13.81
N GLU A 123 0.83 22.32 14.60
CA GLU A 123 -0.46 22.81 14.10
C GLU A 123 -0.27 24.03 13.16
N GLU A 124 0.58 24.99 13.53
CA GLU A 124 0.92 26.13 12.66
C GLU A 124 1.56 25.67 11.32
N LEU A 125 2.46 24.69 11.37
CA LEU A 125 3.09 24.10 10.19
C LEU A 125 2.08 23.36 9.30
N ALA A 126 1.14 22.62 9.90
CA ALA A 126 0.08 21.94 9.17
C ALA A 126 -0.90 22.93 8.51
N GLU A 127 -1.30 24.00 9.22
CA GLU A 127 -2.24 25.02 8.72
C GLU A 127 -1.66 25.86 7.57
N THR A 128 -0.35 26.16 7.63
CA THR A 128 0.34 26.87 6.54
C THR A 128 0.50 26.01 5.28
N GLY A 129 0.19 24.72 5.39
CA GLY A 129 0.33 23.70 4.37
C GLY A 129 1.75 23.15 4.40
N SER A 130 1.89 21.84 4.60
CA SER A 130 3.16 21.14 4.60
C SER A 130 3.92 21.40 3.30
N ALA A 131 4.86 22.36 3.34
CA ALA A 131 5.70 22.77 2.22
C ALA A 131 7.00 21.97 2.16
N TYR A 132 7.00 20.76 2.74
CA TYR A 132 8.16 19.89 2.68
C TYR A 132 8.46 19.59 1.23
N THR A 133 9.64 20.00 0.80
CA THR A 133 10.16 19.85 -0.55
C THR A 133 11.64 19.58 -0.44
N LEU A 134 12.21 18.80 -1.37
CA LEU A 134 13.65 18.58 -1.37
C LEU A 134 14.39 19.79 -1.96
N ASP A 135 15.60 20.07 -1.45
CA ASP A 135 16.46 21.14 -1.96
C ASP A 135 16.82 20.95 -3.45
N TYR A 136 16.83 19.70 -3.92
CA TYR A 136 17.16 19.34 -5.29
C TYR A 136 16.23 18.22 -5.79
N GLY A 137 15.43 18.53 -6.81
CA GLY A 137 14.49 17.57 -7.39
C GLY A 137 13.14 17.56 -6.68
N VAL A 138 12.42 16.44 -6.79
CA VAL A 138 11.09 16.24 -6.20
C VAL A 138 11.14 14.96 -5.38
N GLY A 139 10.62 14.98 -4.14
CA GLY A 139 10.52 13.78 -3.31
C GLY A 139 9.56 12.75 -3.91
N LEU A 140 9.74 11.46 -3.61
CA LEU A 140 8.86 10.41 -4.12
C LEU A 140 7.41 10.61 -3.67
N ASP A 141 7.20 10.92 -2.40
CA ASP A 141 5.91 11.26 -1.79
C ASP A 141 5.29 12.50 -2.42
N GLU A 142 6.08 13.57 -2.53
CA GLU A 142 5.65 14.82 -3.17
C GLU A 142 5.19 14.59 -4.61
N TYR A 143 5.92 13.78 -5.38
CA TYR A 143 5.56 13.45 -6.74
C TYR A 143 4.25 12.66 -6.80
N ILE A 144 4.11 11.62 -5.98
CA ILE A 144 2.92 10.76 -5.97
C ILE A 144 1.68 11.54 -5.55
N GLU A 145 1.71 12.26 -4.42
CA GLU A 145 0.54 13.00 -3.92
C GLU A 145 0.05 14.07 -4.90
N ASN A 146 0.99 14.76 -5.55
CA ASN A 146 0.65 15.87 -6.42
C ASN A 146 0.30 15.44 -7.85
N ARG A 147 0.73 14.24 -8.27
CA ARG A 147 0.66 13.84 -9.68
C ARG A 147 -0.15 12.58 -9.93
N LEU A 148 -0.27 11.65 -8.97
CA LEU A 148 -1.02 10.41 -9.18
C LEU A 148 -2.51 10.72 -9.37
N GLU A 149 -3.04 10.39 -10.54
CA GLU A 149 -4.46 10.59 -10.85
C GLU A 149 -5.28 9.34 -10.53
N ARG A 150 -4.77 8.17 -10.90
CA ARG A 150 -5.46 6.89 -10.71
C ARG A 150 -4.49 5.70 -10.74
N VAL A 151 -4.94 4.60 -10.15
CA VAL A 151 -4.30 3.29 -10.19
C VAL A 151 -5.27 2.34 -10.88
N VAL A 152 -4.87 1.76 -12.01
CA VAL A 152 -5.73 0.86 -12.77
C VAL A 152 -5.29 -0.57 -12.53
N GLU A 153 -6.18 -1.41 -12.02
CA GLU A 153 -5.94 -2.85 -11.95
C GLU A 153 -6.25 -3.46 -13.33
N LEU A 154 -5.20 -3.68 -14.11
CA LEU A 154 -5.29 -4.34 -15.40
C LEU A 154 -5.44 -5.85 -15.16
N THR A 155 -6.69 -6.29 -15.21
CA THR A 155 -7.06 -7.70 -15.20
C THR A 155 -7.44 -8.17 -16.59
N ASN A 156 -7.43 -9.49 -16.79
CA ASN A 156 -7.95 -10.12 -17.99
C ASN A 156 -9.01 -11.16 -17.58
N ARG A 157 -9.75 -11.71 -18.55
CA ARG A 157 -10.79 -12.73 -18.30
C ARG A 157 -10.25 -14.11 -17.91
N ASP A 158 -8.93 -14.29 -17.75
CA ASP A 158 -8.39 -15.57 -17.27
C ASP A 158 -8.84 -15.79 -15.82
N HIS A 159 -9.38 -16.98 -15.53
CA HIS A 159 -9.78 -17.39 -14.19
C HIS A 159 -8.58 -17.57 -13.25
N VAL A 160 -7.38 -17.74 -13.83
CA VAL A 160 -6.12 -17.71 -13.11
C VAL A 160 -5.25 -16.61 -13.72
N SER A 161 -5.60 -15.34 -13.48
CA SER A 161 -4.92 -14.17 -14.05
C SER A 161 -3.61 -13.83 -13.32
N GLU A 162 -2.66 -13.30 -14.08
CA GLU A 162 -1.56 -12.48 -13.59
C GLU A 162 -2.08 -11.03 -13.72
N TYR A 163 -2.24 -10.30 -12.61
CA TYR A 163 -2.72 -8.92 -12.63
C TYR A 163 -1.56 -7.95 -12.78
N THR A 164 -1.79 -6.82 -13.42
CA THR A 164 -0.83 -5.73 -13.55
C THR A 164 -1.47 -4.46 -12.99
N PHE A 165 -0.73 -3.71 -12.19
CA PHE A 165 -1.17 -2.39 -11.73
C PHE A 165 -0.53 -1.30 -12.57
N GLU A 166 -1.35 -0.40 -13.11
CA GLU A 166 -0.89 0.76 -13.88
C GLU A 166 -1.14 2.05 -13.10
N PHE A 167 -0.06 2.72 -12.70
CA PHE A 167 -0.11 4.00 -12.01
C PHE A 167 -0.03 5.13 -13.04
N ASN A 168 -1.10 5.91 -13.15
CA ASN A 168 -1.24 6.99 -14.13
C ASN A 168 -1.11 8.35 -13.46
N PHE A 169 -0.25 9.20 -14.03
CA PHE A 169 0.06 10.52 -13.48
C PHE A 169 -0.40 11.66 -14.41
N SER A 170 -0.75 12.80 -13.82
CA SER A 170 -1.28 14.00 -14.49
C SER A 170 -0.32 14.65 -15.49
N ASP A 171 0.97 14.33 -15.44
CA ASP A 171 1.97 14.79 -16.41
C ASP A 171 2.10 13.87 -17.64
N GLY A 172 1.26 12.83 -17.72
CA GLY A 172 1.25 11.84 -18.79
C GLY A 172 2.19 10.66 -18.54
N THR A 173 2.89 10.61 -17.41
CA THR A 173 3.66 9.42 -17.00
C THR A 173 2.71 8.27 -16.69
N SER A 174 3.07 7.07 -17.14
CA SER A 174 2.44 5.82 -16.71
C SER A 174 3.52 4.80 -16.41
N VAL A 175 3.36 4.08 -15.30
CA VAL A 175 4.22 2.94 -14.95
C VAL A 175 3.36 1.74 -14.62
N GLU A 176 3.68 0.62 -15.24
CA GLU A 176 3.04 -0.67 -15.01
C GLU A 176 3.88 -1.48 -14.03
N PHE A 177 3.24 -2.29 -13.19
CA PHE A 177 3.86 -3.25 -12.28
C PHE A 177 3.16 -4.60 -12.39
N GLU A 178 3.95 -5.66 -12.54
CA GLU A 178 3.39 -7.01 -12.59
C GLU A 178 3.14 -7.49 -11.16
N ASN A 179 2.01 -8.16 -10.92
CA ASN A 179 1.64 -8.70 -9.62
C ASN A 179 1.70 -7.64 -8.50
N ASN A 180 2.57 -7.84 -7.51
CA ASN A 180 2.73 -6.96 -6.33
C ASN A 180 4.07 -6.23 -6.33
N ASP A 181 4.73 -6.11 -7.48
CA ASP A 181 6.07 -5.52 -7.57
C ASP A 181 6.09 -4.05 -7.13
N HIS A 182 4.96 -3.32 -7.27
CA HIS A 182 4.80 -1.97 -6.75
C HIS A 182 4.85 -1.87 -5.22
N ARG A 183 4.70 -3.01 -4.51
CA ARG A 183 4.85 -3.07 -3.05
C ARG A 183 6.32 -3.21 -2.61
N ASP A 184 7.24 -3.40 -3.54
CA ASP A 184 8.67 -3.18 -3.31
C ASP A 184 8.99 -1.70 -3.57
N GLU A 185 9.36 -0.98 -2.50
CA GLU A 185 9.64 0.45 -2.53
C GLU A 185 10.72 0.82 -3.55
N LYS A 186 11.76 0.01 -3.65
CA LYS A 186 12.86 0.27 -4.56
C LYS A 186 12.45 0.06 -6.00
N GLU A 187 11.75 -1.03 -6.28
CA GLU A 187 11.25 -1.29 -7.63
C GLU A 187 10.27 -0.19 -8.08
N PHE A 188 9.39 0.25 -7.19
CA PHE A 188 8.47 1.34 -7.45
C PHE A 188 9.20 2.64 -7.79
N TYR A 189 10.16 3.02 -6.96
CA TYR A 189 11.02 4.18 -7.20
C TYR A 189 11.80 4.08 -8.50
N ASP A 190 12.44 2.94 -8.79
CA ASP A 190 13.25 2.75 -10.00
C ASP A 190 12.41 2.94 -11.27
N ARG A 191 11.16 2.45 -11.28
CA ARG A 191 10.24 2.66 -12.42
C ARG A 191 9.79 4.12 -12.53
N ILE A 192 9.38 4.75 -11.43
CA ILE A 192 8.95 6.17 -11.44
C ILE A 192 10.09 7.10 -11.85
N SER A 193 11.26 6.97 -11.23
CA SER A 193 12.40 7.85 -11.48
C SER A 193 12.91 7.77 -12.93
N THR A 194 12.70 6.64 -13.60
CA THR A 194 13.01 6.45 -15.01
C THR A 194 11.95 7.05 -15.93
N ALA A 195 10.68 6.95 -15.57
CA ALA A 195 9.56 7.36 -16.42
C ALA A 195 9.19 8.84 -16.29
N ALA A 196 9.35 9.41 -15.09
CA ALA A 196 8.95 10.77 -14.78
C ALA A 196 9.75 11.82 -15.59
N PRO A 197 9.12 12.90 -16.05
CA PRO A 197 9.79 13.98 -16.77
C PRO A 197 10.64 14.88 -15.87
N VAL A 198 10.43 14.78 -14.55
CA VAL A 198 11.18 15.49 -13.52
C VAL A 198 12.13 14.54 -12.80
N LYS A 199 13.17 15.09 -12.17
CA LYS A 199 14.11 14.28 -11.38
C LYS A 199 13.49 13.94 -10.02
N VAL A 200 12.81 12.79 -9.98
CA VAL A 200 12.30 12.20 -8.73
C VAL A 200 13.45 11.59 -7.95
N HIS A 201 13.42 11.78 -6.64
CA HIS A 201 14.41 11.31 -5.68
C HIS A 201 13.81 10.21 -4.80
N GLU A 202 14.65 9.27 -4.36
CA GLU A 202 14.22 8.15 -3.47
C GLU A 202 13.81 8.69 -2.10
N GLU A 203 14.37 9.82 -1.70
CA GLU A 203 14.05 10.47 -0.44
C GLU A 203 12.62 11.03 -0.42
N TYR A 204 11.94 10.87 0.73
CA TYR A 204 10.67 11.53 1.01
C TYR A 204 10.89 12.98 1.46
N ALA A 205 10.14 13.90 0.89
CA ALA A 205 10.09 15.26 1.40
C ALA A 205 9.56 15.29 2.84
N SER A 206 8.57 14.44 3.17
CA SER A 206 8.02 14.26 4.52
C SER A 206 9.07 13.87 5.57
N ALA A 207 10.26 13.38 5.18
CA ALA A 207 11.31 13.06 6.15
C ALA A 207 11.76 14.29 6.95
N GLN A 208 11.60 15.50 6.41
CA GLN A 208 11.89 16.76 7.10
C GLN A 208 10.99 16.97 8.33
N ALA A 209 9.76 16.45 8.33
CA ALA A 209 8.87 16.52 9.49
C ALA A 209 9.49 15.86 10.74
N ARG A 210 10.39 14.87 10.57
CA ARG A 210 11.08 14.24 11.70
C ARG A 210 12.04 15.19 12.42
N GLU A 211 12.50 16.24 11.76
CA GLU A 211 13.36 17.27 12.36
C GLU A 211 12.54 18.30 13.14
N ASP A 212 11.26 18.48 12.79
CA ASP A 212 10.36 19.41 13.44
C ASP A 212 9.63 18.84 14.66
N ILE A 213 9.59 17.51 14.79
CA ILE A 213 8.91 16.78 15.86
C ILE A 213 9.90 16.32 16.91
N SER A 214 9.54 16.50 18.19
CA SER A 214 10.31 15.93 19.29
C SER A 214 10.07 14.42 19.41
N GLY A 215 11.14 13.62 19.44
CA GLY A 215 11.05 12.17 19.59
C GLY A 215 11.16 11.40 18.27
N ASN A 216 10.96 10.09 18.33
CA ASN A 216 11.10 9.20 17.18
C ASN A 216 9.72 8.64 16.79
N PRO A 217 9.18 8.97 15.61
CA PRO A 217 7.88 8.48 15.14
C PRO A 217 7.75 6.95 15.06
N SER A 218 8.86 6.20 15.09
CA SER A 218 8.84 4.73 15.12
C SER A 218 8.80 4.13 16.53
N GLU A 219 8.93 4.94 17.58
CA GLU A 219 9.05 4.49 18.98
C GLU A 219 8.15 5.24 19.96
N ASP A 220 7.62 6.41 19.57
CA ASP A 220 6.79 7.29 20.39
C ASP A 220 5.46 7.60 19.70
N ASP A 221 4.37 7.12 20.29
CA ASP A 221 2.99 7.30 19.80
C ASP A 221 2.65 8.79 19.58
N TRP A 222 3.16 9.69 20.42
CA TRP A 222 2.92 11.13 20.25
C TRP A 222 3.65 11.66 19.00
N ALA A 223 4.91 11.26 18.82
CA ALA A 223 5.71 11.67 17.67
C ALA A 223 5.16 11.08 16.36
N GLU A 224 4.64 9.86 16.40
CA GLU A 224 3.94 9.23 15.28
C GLU A 224 2.71 10.04 14.86
N GLU A 225 1.88 10.44 15.83
CA GLU A 225 0.67 11.24 15.58
C GLU A 225 1.00 12.62 14.99
N GLN A 226 2.02 13.32 15.52
CA GLN A 226 2.42 14.60 14.93
C GLN A 226 3.01 14.42 13.52
N TYR A 227 3.73 13.32 13.27
CA TYR A 227 4.30 13.04 11.95
C TYR A 227 3.21 12.80 10.92
N ARG A 228 2.11 12.13 11.29
CA ARG A 228 0.95 11.94 10.41
C ARG A 228 0.32 13.24 9.93
N LYS A 229 0.21 14.24 10.81
CA LYS A 229 -0.34 15.56 10.48
C LYS A 229 0.55 16.34 9.51
N LEU A 230 1.87 16.15 9.61
CA LEU A 230 2.87 16.90 8.86
C LEU A 230 3.28 16.23 7.53
N SER A 231 3.17 14.91 7.43
CA SER A 231 3.47 14.18 6.19
C SER A 231 2.62 14.69 5.03
N LEU A 232 3.17 14.64 3.81
CA LEU A 232 2.46 15.05 2.60
C LEU A 232 1.27 14.14 2.25
N GLY A 233 1.27 12.90 2.73
CA GLY A 233 0.16 11.97 2.56
C GLY A 233 -0.96 12.21 3.58
N PRO A 234 -2.18 11.73 3.34
CA PRO A 234 -3.24 11.64 4.34
C PRO A 234 -2.74 11.05 5.67
N GLU A 235 -3.33 11.50 6.78
CA GLU A 235 -2.96 11.07 8.13
C GLU A 235 -3.05 9.54 8.33
N GLU A 236 -3.93 8.88 7.58
CA GLU A 236 -4.11 7.43 7.61
C GLU A 236 -2.98 6.67 6.87
N ARG A 237 -2.25 7.36 5.98
CA ARG A 237 -1.14 6.81 5.17
C ARG A 237 0.09 7.74 5.12
N PRO A 238 0.76 7.97 6.26
CA PRO A 238 1.96 8.80 6.34
C PRO A 238 3.15 8.15 5.61
N TRP A 239 3.80 8.92 4.74
CA TRP A 239 4.97 8.47 4.01
C TRP A 239 6.16 8.17 4.94
N GLY A 240 6.90 7.10 4.68
CA GLY A 240 8.10 6.75 5.45
C GLY A 240 7.86 6.06 6.80
N LEU A 241 6.62 5.76 7.18
CA LEU A 241 6.30 4.89 8.33
C LEU A 241 5.98 3.45 7.91
N SER A 242 5.18 3.26 6.85
CA SER A 242 4.85 1.93 6.32
C SER A 242 4.54 1.97 4.83
N TRP A 243 5.54 1.63 4.00
CA TRP A 243 5.40 1.60 2.53
C TRP A 243 4.19 0.78 2.07
N ASN A 244 4.08 -0.45 2.55
CA ASN A 244 3.03 -1.36 2.11
C ASN A 244 1.62 -0.84 2.46
N ASN A 245 1.46 -0.15 3.58
CA ASN A 245 0.16 0.44 3.93
C ASN A 245 -0.18 1.61 3.00
N VAL A 246 0.81 2.44 2.68
CA VAL A 246 0.63 3.57 1.76
C VAL A 246 0.22 3.08 0.38
N ILE A 247 0.93 2.08 -0.17
CA ILE A 247 0.64 1.57 -1.51
C ILE A 247 -0.72 0.86 -1.58
N VAL A 248 -1.07 0.04 -0.58
CA VAL A 248 -2.40 -0.60 -0.53
C VAL A 248 -3.52 0.43 -0.43
N ASP A 249 -3.34 1.48 0.36
CA ASP A 249 -4.35 2.54 0.44
C ASP A 249 -4.48 3.31 -0.89
N LEU A 250 -3.39 3.53 -1.62
CA LEU A 250 -3.44 4.10 -2.98
C LEU A 250 -4.17 3.18 -3.96
N GLU A 251 -4.01 1.85 -3.85
CA GLU A 251 -4.80 0.87 -4.62
C GLU A 251 -6.30 1.04 -4.33
N ASP A 252 -6.70 1.30 -3.08
CA ASP A 252 -8.10 1.41 -2.67
C ASP A 252 -8.71 2.81 -2.98
N ASP A 253 -7.99 3.91 -2.70
CA ASP A 253 -8.47 5.29 -2.89
C ASP A 253 -8.47 5.72 -4.35
N LYS A 254 -7.47 5.27 -5.12
CA LYS A 254 -7.27 5.64 -6.53
C LYS A 254 -7.56 4.49 -7.50
N GLY A 255 -7.98 3.34 -6.98
CA GLY A 255 -8.27 2.13 -7.74
C GLY A 255 -9.44 2.27 -8.71
N GLU A 256 -9.17 2.06 -9.98
CA GLU A 256 -10.19 1.84 -11.01
C GLU A 256 -10.05 0.42 -11.57
N GLY A 257 -11.09 -0.40 -11.39
CA GLY A 257 -11.20 -1.68 -12.08
C GLY A 257 -11.50 -1.47 -13.57
N MET A 258 -10.98 -2.34 -14.44
CA MET A 258 -11.39 -2.35 -15.84
C MET A 258 -12.88 -2.66 -15.99
N ALA A 259 -13.62 -1.81 -16.69
CA ALA A 259 -15.05 -2.00 -16.94
C ALA A 259 -15.36 -3.28 -17.73
N GLU A 260 -14.52 -3.60 -18.73
CA GLU A 260 -14.56 -4.86 -19.47
C GLU A 260 -13.11 -5.33 -19.69
N PRO A 261 -12.60 -6.26 -18.86
CA PRO A 261 -11.24 -6.75 -19.02
C PRO A 261 -11.11 -7.52 -20.34
N PRO A 262 -9.99 -7.36 -21.08
CA PRO A 262 -9.75 -8.12 -22.29
C PRO A 262 -9.65 -9.62 -22.00
N ALA A 263 -9.82 -10.43 -23.04
CA ALA A 263 -9.47 -11.85 -22.95
C ALA A 263 -7.97 -11.99 -22.61
N GLY A 264 -7.64 -12.85 -21.66
CA GLY A 264 -6.26 -13.22 -21.43
C GLY A 264 -5.83 -14.38 -22.34
N PRO A 265 -4.53 -14.66 -22.43
CA PRO A 265 -3.99 -15.70 -23.31
C PRO A 265 -4.55 -17.09 -23.02
N ARG A 266 -4.98 -17.37 -21.78
CA ARG A 266 -5.56 -18.68 -21.42
C ARG A 266 -7.03 -18.74 -21.81
N THR A 267 -7.76 -17.64 -21.66
CA THR A 267 -9.13 -17.47 -22.14
C THR A 267 -9.21 -17.59 -23.64
N ASP A 268 -8.33 -16.90 -24.37
CA ASP A 268 -8.29 -16.96 -25.84
C ASP A 268 -8.00 -18.37 -26.34
N ALA A 269 -6.98 -19.04 -25.76
CA ALA A 269 -6.69 -20.44 -26.09
C ALA A 269 -7.86 -21.38 -25.77
N TRP A 270 -8.62 -21.10 -24.71
CA TRP A 270 -9.82 -21.87 -24.39
C TRP A 270 -10.96 -21.61 -25.38
N GLU A 271 -11.26 -20.34 -25.69
CA GLU A 271 -12.31 -19.95 -26.63
C GLU A 271 -12.01 -20.47 -28.06
N ASP A 272 -10.74 -20.49 -28.46
CA ASP A 272 -10.29 -21.09 -29.72
C ASP A 272 -10.43 -22.62 -29.72
N LEU A 273 -10.09 -23.28 -28.62
CA LEU A 273 -10.30 -24.72 -28.47
C LEU A 273 -11.80 -25.07 -28.54
N GLN A 274 -12.67 -24.30 -27.87
CA GLN A 274 -14.12 -24.47 -27.95
C GLN A 274 -14.62 -24.31 -29.39
N THR A 275 -14.17 -23.26 -30.08
CA THR A 275 -14.52 -22.99 -31.49
C THR A 275 -14.06 -24.14 -32.39
N SER A 276 -12.89 -24.71 -32.14
CA SER A 276 -12.35 -25.85 -32.88
C SER A 276 -13.14 -27.14 -32.64
N ILE A 277 -13.64 -27.34 -31.42
CA ILE A 277 -14.53 -28.47 -31.08
C ILE A 277 -15.88 -28.30 -31.76
N GLU A 278 -16.51 -27.13 -31.62
CA GLU A 278 -17.84 -26.80 -32.14
C GLU A 278 -17.90 -26.92 -33.67
N ASN A 279 -16.89 -26.42 -34.38
CA ASN A 279 -16.81 -26.47 -35.85
C ASN A 279 -16.21 -27.79 -36.37
N GLY A 280 -15.75 -28.65 -35.48
CA GLY A 280 -15.08 -29.90 -35.80
C GLY A 280 -16.06 -31.05 -36.08
N ARG A 281 -15.59 -32.26 -35.84
CA ARG A 281 -16.35 -33.51 -35.99
C ARG A 281 -16.34 -34.28 -34.68
N ALA A 282 -17.47 -34.82 -34.27
CA ALA A 282 -17.58 -35.62 -33.05
C ALA A 282 -18.07 -37.04 -33.35
N ALA A 283 -17.37 -38.05 -32.83
CA ALA A 283 -17.76 -39.45 -33.01
C ALA A 283 -17.71 -40.28 -31.73
N HIS A 284 -18.59 -41.28 -31.64
CA HIS A 284 -18.52 -42.30 -30.59
C HIS A 284 -17.34 -43.26 -30.80
N ASP A 285 -17.00 -43.60 -32.05
CA ASP A 285 -15.83 -44.45 -32.32
C ASP A 285 -14.53 -43.66 -32.24
N ARG A 286 -13.81 -43.87 -31.15
CA ARG A 286 -12.52 -43.25 -30.87
C ARG A 286 -11.43 -43.61 -31.88
N GLN A 287 -11.43 -44.83 -32.45
CA GLN A 287 -10.41 -45.18 -33.46
C GLN A 287 -10.63 -44.34 -34.73
N SER A 288 -11.88 -44.14 -35.14
CA SER A 288 -12.20 -43.25 -36.26
C SER A 288 -11.75 -41.80 -36.05
N VAL A 289 -11.71 -41.32 -34.81
CA VAL A 289 -11.19 -39.99 -34.47
C VAL A 289 -9.67 -39.94 -34.60
N VAL A 290 -8.95 -40.97 -34.14
CA VAL A 290 -7.49 -41.08 -34.31
C VAL A 290 -7.13 -41.12 -35.79
N ASP A 291 -7.87 -41.89 -36.59
CA ASP A 291 -7.60 -42.07 -38.02
C ASP A 291 -7.88 -40.79 -38.82
N ALA A 292 -8.80 -39.94 -38.36
CA ALA A 292 -9.12 -38.65 -38.98
C ALA A 292 -8.04 -37.57 -38.74
N ALA A 293 -7.14 -37.80 -37.79
CA ALA A 293 -5.99 -36.98 -37.39
C ALA A 293 -6.30 -35.55 -36.86
N ASP A 294 -7.07 -34.74 -37.58
CA ASP A 294 -7.26 -33.31 -37.28
C ASP A 294 -8.74 -32.93 -37.08
N GLY A 295 -8.98 -32.05 -36.09
CA GLY A 295 -10.28 -31.40 -35.85
C GLY A 295 -11.42 -32.36 -35.50
N ALA A 296 -11.09 -33.53 -34.95
CA ALA A 296 -12.06 -34.54 -34.55
C ALA A 296 -11.94 -34.85 -33.05
N VAL A 297 -13.08 -35.00 -32.39
CA VAL A 297 -13.16 -35.31 -30.96
C VAL A 297 -13.97 -36.57 -30.72
N HIS A 298 -13.67 -37.25 -29.62
CA HIS A 298 -14.43 -38.42 -29.20
C HIS A 298 -15.46 -38.03 -28.13
N TYR A 299 -16.73 -38.37 -28.34
CA TYR A 299 -17.76 -38.23 -27.30
C TYR A 299 -17.93 -39.55 -26.55
N ASN A 300 -17.71 -39.49 -25.24
CA ASN A 300 -17.85 -40.61 -24.32
C ASN A 300 -19.15 -40.45 -23.52
N GLU A 301 -20.21 -41.10 -23.99
CA GLU A 301 -21.55 -41.05 -23.40
C GLU A 301 -21.60 -41.63 -21.98
N ASP A 302 -20.78 -42.65 -21.67
CA ASP A 302 -20.80 -43.33 -20.36
C ASP A 302 -20.35 -42.41 -19.22
N HIS A 303 -19.51 -41.42 -19.52
CA HIS A 303 -18.95 -40.47 -18.56
C HIS A 303 -19.42 -39.03 -18.81
N ASP A 304 -20.23 -38.80 -19.84
CA ASP A 304 -20.61 -37.46 -20.34
C ASP A 304 -19.39 -36.54 -20.58
N GLU A 305 -18.41 -37.06 -21.32
CA GLU A 305 -17.14 -36.40 -21.56
C GLU A 305 -16.82 -36.22 -23.04
N VAL A 306 -16.08 -35.17 -23.34
CA VAL A 306 -15.49 -34.90 -24.65
C VAL A 306 -13.98 -35.10 -24.54
N TRP A 307 -13.48 -36.03 -25.34
CA TRP A 307 -12.08 -36.39 -25.38
C TRP A 307 -11.45 -35.72 -26.59
N VAL A 308 -10.57 -34.76 -26.31
CA VAL A 308 -9.93 -33.88 -27.28
C VAL A 308 -8.49 -34.33 -27.52
N PRO A 309 -8.05 -34.57 -28.76
CA PRO A 309 -6.65 -34.88 -29.05
C PRO A 309 -5.71 -33.76 -28.55
N THR A 310 -4.56 -34.13 -27.99
CA THR A 310 -3.56 -33.15 -27.50
C THR A 310 -3.08 -32.22 -28.62
N SER A 311 -3.06 -32.66 -29.88
CA SER A 311 -2.71 -31.81 -31.03
C SER A 311 -3.63 -30.59 -31.19
N MET A 312 -4.92 -30.72 -30.91
CA MET A 312 -5.86 -29.58 -30.94
C MET A 312 -5.57 -28.61 -29.79
N VAL A 313 -5.22 -29.14 -28.62
CA VAL A 313 -4.85 -28.32 -27.45
C VAL A 313 -3.51 -27.61 -27.69
N ASP A 314 -2.58 -28.24 -28.40
CA ASP A 314 -1.29 -27.65 -28.76
C ASP A 314 -1.47 -26.48 -29.72
N ALA A 315 -2.28 -26.68 -30.77
CA ALA A 315 -2.59 -25.62 -31.73
C ALA A 315 -3.20 -24.40 -31.01
N ALA A 316 -4.20 -24.62 -30.15
CA ALA A 316 -4.80 -23.55 -29.36
C ALA A 316 -3.80 -22.87 -28.41
N CYS A 317 -2.84 -23.60 -27.82
CA CYS A 317 -1.83 -22.98 -26.95
C CYS A 317 -0.79 -22.16 -27.74
N GLU A 318 -0.38 -22.64 -28.92
CA GLU A 318 0.66 -22.03 -29.75
C GLU A 318 0.26 -20.63 -30.24
N ASP A 319 -1.04 -20.43 -30.53
CA ASP A 319 -1.55 -19.16 -31.06
C ASP A 319 -1.61 -18.03 -30.03
N TYR A 320 -1.60 -18.33 -28.71
CA TYR A 320 -1.86 -17.36 -27.65
C TYR A 320 -0.80 -17.25 -26.54
N ALA A 321 0.48 -17.53 -26.84
CA ALA A 321 1.60 -17.37 -25.89
C ALA A 321 1.37 -18.05 -24.51
N THR A 322 0.60 -19.12 -24.48
CA THR A 322 0.29 -19.90 -23.29
C THR A 322 0.92 -21.29 -23.39
N ASN A 323 0.67 -22.16 -22.41
CA ASN A 323 1.12 -23.54 -22.46
C ASN A 323 0.10 -24.47 -21.81
N ARG A 324 0.27 -25.77 -22.05
CA ARG A 324 -0.61 -26.82 -21.52
C ARG A 324 -0.83 -26.71 -20.01
N GLU A 325 0.22 -26.47 -19.22
CA GLU A 325 0.09 -26.40 -17.76
C GLU A 325 -0.76 -25.20 -17.33
N LYS A 326 -0.52 -24.03 -17.92
CA LYS A 326 -1.32 -22.82 -17.69
C LYS A 326 -2.78 -23.01 -18.12
N LEU A 327 -3.02 -23.66 -19.26
CA LEU A 327 -4.36 -23.96 -19.75
C LEU A 327 -5.10 -24.97 -18.86
N VAL A 328 -4.45 -26.03 -18.37
CA VAL A 328 -5.13 -26.98 -17.44
C VAL A 328 -5.63 -26.27 -16.19
N ARG A 329 -4.83 -25.37 -15.59
CA ARG A 329 -5.24 -24.59 -14.42
C ARG A 329 -6.44 -23.69 -14.71
N GLU A 330 -6.46 -23.08 -15.88
CA GLU A 330 -7.59 -22.28 -16.34
C GLU A 330 -8.86 -23.12 -16.49
N LEU A 331 -8.78 -24.27 -17.15
CA LEU A 331 -9.91 -25.19 -17.34
C LEU A 331 -10.42 -25.74 -16.00
N ASP A 332 -9.52 -26.00 -15.06
CA ASP A 332 -9.87 -26.47 -13.72
C ASP A 332 -10.60 -25.39 -12.92
N ALA A 333 -10.09 -24.16 -12.94
CA ALA A 333 -10.75 -23.02 -12.31
C ALA A 333 -12.13 -22.70 -12.91
N ARG A 334 -12.31 -22.96 -14.21
CA ARG A 334 -13.62 -22.89 -14.91
C ARG A 334 -14.52 -24.09 -14.64
N GLY A 335 -14.03 -25.13 -13.98
CA GLY A 335 -14.77 -26.36 -13.70
C GLY A 335 -15.01 -27.26 -14.93
N VAL A 336 -14.25 -27.06 -16.02
CA VAL A 336 -14.34 -27.78 -17.30
C VAL A 336 -13.68 -29.17 -17.22
N THR A 337 -12.66 -29.31 -16.37
CA THR A 337 -11.95 -30.57 -16.13
C THR A 337 -12.88 -31.61 -15.49
N THR A 338 -12.59 -32.89 -15.74
CA THR A 338 -13.28 -34.02 -15.10
C THR A 338 -12.65 -34.34 -13.75
N ASP A 339 -13.49 -34.63 -12.75
CA ASP A 339 -13.06 -34.97 -11.38
C ASP A 339 -12.52 -36.41 -11.30
N GLU A 340 -12.67 -37.20 -12.37
CA GLU A 340 -12.29 -38.62 -12.42
C GLU A 340 -10.79 -38.86 -12.64
N ILE A 341 -10.02 -37.82 -12.97
CA ILE A 341 -8.56 -37.91 -13.08
C ILE A 341 -7.96 -37.24 -11.87
N SER A 342 -7.15 -37.99 -11.11
CA SER A 342 -6.51 -37.47 -9.91
C SER A 342 -5.35 -36.51 -10.22
N GLY A 343 -5.29 -35.38 -9.50
CA GLY A 343 -4.27 -34.34 -9.63
C GLY A 343 -4.65 -33.22 -10.62
N MET A 344 -3.74 -32.28 -10.89
CA MET A 344 -3.90 -31.21 -11.90
C MET A 344 -3.80 -31.76 -13.35
N GLY A 345 -4.33 -32.95 -13.63
CA GLY A 345 -4.21 -33.60 -14.92
C GLY A 345 -5.57 -33.85 -15.53
N CYS A 346 -5.89 -33.21 -16.66
CA CYS A 346 -7.07 -33.57 -17.46
C CYS A 346 -6.71 -34.47 -18.66
N SER A 347 -5.48 -34.99 -18.73
CA SER A 347 -5.01 -35.78 -19.88
C SER A 347 -4.74 -37.27 -19.59
N VAL A 348 -5.08 -38.14 -20.54
CA VAL A 348 -4.87 -39.59 -20.48
C VAL A 348 -4.23 -40.10 -21.78
N ALA A 349 -3.26 -41.01 -21.68
CA ALA A 349 -2.69 -41.67 -22.85
C ALA A 349 -3.51 -42.93 -23.20
N LYS A 350 -4.10 -42.99 -24.40
CA LYS A 350 -4.90 -44.12 -24.87
C LYS A 350 -4.91 -44.18 -26.41
N ASP A 351 -4.87 -45.40 -26.96
CA ASP A 351 -4.80 -45.71 -28.40
C ASP A 351 -3.63 -45.04 -29.14
N GLY A 352 -2.48 -44.92 -28.48
CA GLY A 352 -1.28 -44.36 -29.08
C GLY A 352 -1.24 -42.84 -29.14
N ILE A 353 -2.28 -42.14 -28.72
CA ILE A 353 -2.28 -40.67 -28.57
C ILE A 353 -2.65 -40.25 -27.14
N ARG A 354 -2.52 -38.95 -26.85
CA ARG A 354 -2.92 -38.36 -25.58
C ARG A 354 -4.20 -37.54 -25.77
N TRP A 355 -5.18 -37.81 -24.92
CA TRP A 355 -6.49 -37.19 -24.92
C TRP A 355 -6.63 -36.27 -23.71
N TRP A 356 -7.26 -35.13 -23.89
CA TRP A 356 -7.75 -34.26 -22.83
C TRP A 356 -9.23 -34.55 -22.61
N ARG A 357 -9.62 -34.84 -21.37
CA ARG A 357 -10.99 -35.20 -20.98
C ARG A 357 -11.66 -33.96 -20.40
N LEU A 358 -12.67 -33.45 -21.10
CA LEU A 358 -13.46 -32.27 -20.72
C LEU A 358 -14.90 -32.71 -20.44
N LYS A 359 -15.60 -32.02 -19.53
CA LYS A 359 -17.04 -32.22 -19.31
C LYS A 359 -17.81 -31.83 -20.59
N ALA A 360 -18.68 -32.70 -21.08
CA ALA A 360 -19.43 -32.41 -22.30
C ALA A 360 -20.37 -31.20 -22.16
N SER A 361 -20.88 -30.95 -20.95
CA SER A 361 -21.71 -29.79 -20.65
C SER A 361 -20.99 -28.43 -20.72
N ALA A 362 -19.65 -28.43 -20.77
CA ALA A 362 -18.83 -27.22 -20.82
C ALA A 362 -18.40 -26.81 -22.23
N VAL A 363 -18.73 -27.61 -23.24
CA VAL A 363 -18.40 -27.37 -24.65
C VAL A 363 -19.63 -27.52 -25.53
N GLU A 364 -19.81 -26.62 -26.49
CA GLU A 364 -20.82 -26.82 -27.51
C GLU A 364 -20.33 -27.89 -28.50
N MET A 365 -21.10 -28.95 -28.65
CA MET A 365 -20.69 -30.11 -29.42
C MET A 365 -21.32 -30.09 -30.81
N PRO A 366 -20.54 -30.38 -31.88
CA PRO A 366 -21.10 -30.62 -33.19
C PRO A 366 -21.97 -31.88 -33.18
N ARG A 367 -22.69 -32.11 -34.26
CA ARG A 367 -23.49 -33.33 -34.42
C ARG A 367 -22.61 -34.57 -34.21
N ILE A 368 -22.99 -35.38 -33.23
CA ILE A 368 -22.31 -36.61 -32.85
C ILE A 368 -22.76 -37.73 -33.80
N VAL A 369 -21.80 -38.43 -34.41
CA VAL A 369 -22.01 -39.57 -35.30
C VAL A 369 -21.37 -40.85 -34.74
N GLN A 370 -21.64 -42.00 -35.35
CA GLN A 370 -21.01 -43.24 -34.87
C GLN A 370 -19.51 -43.29 -35.22
N SER A 371 -19.13 -42.76 -36.40
CA SER A 371 -17.74 -42.72 -36.89
C SER A 371 -17.49 -41.47 -37.73
N ILE A 372 -16.25 -40.99 -37.83
CA ILE A 372 -15.94 -39.77 -38.60
C ILE A 372 -16.27 -39.90 -40.10
N GLU A 373 -16.11 -41.09 -40.69
CA GLU A 373 -16.51 -41.34 -42.09
C GLU A 373 -18.00 -41.06 -42.35
N GLU A 374 -18.85 -41.29 -41.33
CA GLU A 374 -20.27 -40.98 -41.38
C GLU A 374 -20.52 -39.46 -41.38
N ALA A 375 -19.78 -38.69 -40.58
CA ALA A 375 -19.87 -37.23 -40.58
C ALA A 375 -19.50 -36.64 -41.95
N ASP A 376 -18.44 -37.15 -42.57
CA ASP A 376 -17.99 -36.69 -43.89
C ASP A 376 -19.03 -37.02 -44.99
N THR A 377 -19.76 -38.13 -44.84
CA THR A 377 -20.85 -38.52 -45.75
C THR A 377 -22.05 -37.56 -45.65
N PHE A 378 -22.39 -37.09 -44.45
CA PHE A 378 -23.44 -36.08 -44.26
C PHE A 378 -23.03 -34.70 -44.79
N ALA A 379 -21.78 -34.28 -44.57
CA ALA A 379 -21.26 -33.00 -45.06
C ALA A 379 -21.21 -32.95 -46.61
N SER A 380 -20.84 -34.05 -47.25
CA SER A 380 -20.79 -34.17 -48.71
C SER A 380 -22.18 -34.27 -49.36
N ALA A 381 -23.15 -34.93 -48.71
CA ALA A 381 -24.55 -34.97 -49.16
C ALA A 381 -25.22 -33.58 -49.11
N GLY A 382 -24.89 -32.74 -48.11
CA GLY A 382 -25.37 -31.36 -48.01
C GLY A 382 -24.82 -30.44 -49.11
N LYS A 383 -23.54 -30.59 -49.47
CA LYS A 383 -22.92 -29.84 -50.60
C LYS A 383 -23.49 -30.25 -51.97
N ALA A 384 -23.75 -31.54 -52.18
CA ALA A 384 -24.32 -32.04 -53.43
C ALA A 384 -25.78 -31.59 -53.66
N ALA A 385 -26.55 -31.37 -52.60
CA ALA A 385 -27.92 -30.85 -52.69
C ALA A 385 -27.98 -29.34 -53.00
N ALA A 386 -26.92 -28.57 -52.72
CA ALA A 386 -26.86 -27.13 -52.96
C ALA A 386 -26.48 -26.74 -54.41
N ASP A 387 -25.84 -27.65 -55.18
CA ASP A 387 -25.30 -27.36 -56.52
C ASP A 387 -26.19 -27.88 -57.68
N GLY A 388 -27.35 -28.47 -57.37
CA GLY A 388 -28.22 -29.19 -58.31
C GLY A 388 -29.35 -28.37 -58.96
N GLY A 389 -29.14 -27.07 -59.24
CA GLY A 389 -30.20 -26.17 -59.69
C GLY A 389 -29.85 -25.29 -60.89
N THR A 390 -29.50 -25.86 -62.06
CA THR A 390 -29.55 -25.10 -63.32
C THR A 390 -30.77 -25.52 -64.12
N THR A 391 -31.83 -24.72 -64.06
CA THR A 391 -32.99 -24.84 -64.94
C THR A 391 -32.64 -24.35 -66.34
N THR A 392 -32.52 -25.28 -67.29
CA THR A 392 -32.58 -24.96 -68.73
C THR A 392 -34.00 -24.55 -69.09
N PHE A 393 -34.22 -23.25 -69.32
CA PHE A 393 -35.35 -22.74 -70.10
C PHE A 393 -34.85 -22.47 -71.53
N GLY A 394 -35.10 -23.41 -72.44
CA GLY A 394 -35.03 -23.21 -73.88
C GLY A 394 -36.46 -23.19 -74.42
N GLY A 395 -36.86 -22.08 -75.03
CA GLY A 395 -38.19 -21.89 -75.60
C GLY A 395 -38.39 -22.67 -76.91
N ASP A 396 -39.63 -23.10 -77.11
CA ASP A 396 -40.13 -23.60 -78.39
C ASP A 396 -40.61 -22.44 -79.29
N GLU A 397 -40.59 -22.73 -80.59
CA GLU A 397 -40.94 -21.91 -81.77
C GLU A 397 -42.33 -21.27 -81.79
#